data_AF-A0A1H0SZF7-F1
#
_entry.id   AF-A0A1H0SZF7-F1
#
_cell.length_a   1.000
_cell.length_b   1.000
_cell.length_c   1.000
_cell.angle_alpha   90.00
_cell.angle_beta   90.00
_cell.angle_gamma   90.00
#
_symmetry.space_group_name_H-M   'P 1'
#
loop_
_entity.id
_entity.type
_entity.pdbx_description
1 polymer ?
#
loop_
_entity_poly.entity_id
_entity_poly.type
_entity_poly.pdbx_seq_one_letter_code
_entity_poly.pdbx_strand_id
1 'polypeptide(L)'
;MKRSVRWIVAIPFIFVGLFVVFMIYVFAGQEYVYAKNYANQLLEYELPERTTIIEQDFDYGVLYGGGPWGSGGRPTIVAYQRISTELSEEEIYNHYKPKNFEIYFNGLEDIQENSSGQVWYEGTMKNENLLSSQRNEKKPLEAIIQYRTEFSYPFFIDLY
;
A
#
# COMPACT_ATOMS: atom_id res chain seq x y z
N MET A 1 -31.13 -33.33 32.64
CA MET A 1 -29.67 -33.15 32.83
C MET A 1 -29.43 -32.20 34.00
N LYS A 2 -28.72 -32.63 35.05
CA LYS A 2 -28.40 -31.78 36.22
C LYS A 2 -27.70 -30.50 35.77
N ARG A 3 -28.02 -29.36 36.38
CA ARG A 3 -27.50 -28.02 36.02
C ARG A 3 -25.97 -28.03 35.87
N SER A 4 -25.26 -28.77 36.72
CA SER A 4 -23.80 -28.96 36.66
C SER A 4 -23.29 -29.60 35.36
N VAL A 5 -24.02 -30.55 34.78
CA VAL A 5 -23.62 -31.25 33.54
C VAL A 5 -23.74 -30.33 32.32
N ARG A 6 -24.69 -29.38 32.32
CA ARG A 6 -24.82 -28.37 31.25
C ARG A 6 -23.62 -27.41 31.23
N TRP A 7 -23.11 -27.02 32.38
CA TRP A 7 -21.93 -26.16 32.49
C TRP A 7 -20.63 -26.88 32.08
N ILE A 8 -20.47 -28.16 32.45
CA ILE A 8 -19.30 -28.97 32.05
C ILE A 8 -19.19 -29.10 30.52
N VAL A 9 -20.32 -29.16 29.81
CA VAL A 9 -20.34 -29.19 28.34
C VAL A 9 -20.17 -27.80 27.74
N ALA A 10 -20.76 -26.75 28.32
CA ALA A 10 -20.70 -25.40 27.76
C ALA A 10 -19.32 -24.72 27.87
N ILE A 11 -18.58 -24.99 28.95
CA ILE A 11 -17.26 -24.39 29.22
C ILE A 11 -16.24 -24.64 28.10
N PRO A 12 -16.02 -25.87 27.59
CA PRO A 12 -15.06 -26.08 26.50
C PRO A 12 -15.46 -25.37 25.20
N PHE A 13 -16.75 -25.25 24.88
CA PHE A 13 -17.20 -24.48 23.71
C PHE A 13 -16.88 -22.98 23.86
N ILE A 14 -16.97 -22.42 25.06
CA ILE A 14 -16.57 -21.03 25.33
C ILE A 14 -15.07 -20.86 25.12
N PHE A 15 -14.24 -21.78 25.61
CA PHE A 15 -12.80 -21.73 25.41
C PHE A 15 -12.39 -21.88 23.94
N VAL A 16 -13.06 -22.76 23.18
CA VAL A 16 -12.86 -22.87 21.73
C VAL A 16 -13.24 -21.57 21.03
N GLY A 17 -14.38 -20.96 21.39
CA GLY A 17 -14.80 -19.67 20.83
C GLY A 17 -13.79 -18.54 21.12
N LEU A 18 -13.31 -18.44 22.36
CA LEU A 18 -12.27 -17.48 22.75
C LEU A 18 -10.95 -17.72 22.00
N PHE A 19 -10.57 -18.98 21.81
CA PHE A 19 -9.38 -19.34 21.05
C PHE A 19 -9.50 -18.93 19.58
N VAL A 20 -10.66 -19.14 18.94
CA VAL A 20 -10.90 -18.71 17.55
C VAL A 20 -10.82 -17.19 17.42
N VAL A 21 -11.45 -16.44 18.33
CA VAL A 21 -11.38 -14.97 18.33
C VAL A 21 -9.96 -14.47 18.55
N PHE A 22 -9.21 -15.09 19.46
CA PHE A 22 -7.80 -14.78 19.70
C PHE A 22 -6.95 -15.04 18.45
N MET A 23 -7.16 -16.17 17.77
CA MET A 23 -6.46 -16.49 16.54
C MET A 23 -6.77 -15.47 15.44
N ILE A 24 -8.04 -15.11 15.23
CA ILE A 24 -8.43 -14.06 14.26
C ILE A 24 -7.73 -12.74 14.58
N TYR A 25 -7.71 -12.32 15.84
CA TYR A 25 -7.04 -11.10 16.27
C TYR A 25 -5.53 -11.13 15.99
N VAL A 26 -4.86 -12.24 16.30
CA VAL A 26 -3.42 -12.40 16.10
C VAL A 26 -3.08 -12.41 14.61
N PHE A 27 -3.81 -13.16 13.78
CA PHE A 27 -3.48 -13.27 12.35
C PHE A 27 -3.88 -12.03 11.55
N ALA A 28 -5.09 -11.50 11.74
CA ALA A 28 -5.54 -10.31 11.01
C ALA A 28 -4.72 -9.05 11.39
N GLY A 29 -4.32 -8.94 12.66
CA GLY A 29 -3.50 -7.81 13.12
C GLY A 29 -2.06 -7.86 12.61
N GLN A 30 -1.49 -9.07 12.43
CA GLN A 30 -0.11 -9.22 11.96
C GLN A 30 0.09 -8.75 10.52
N GLU A 31 -0.88 -9.02 9.63
CA GLU A 31 -0.83 -8.58 8.24
C GLU A 31 -0.76 -7.06 8.13
N TYR A 32 -1.65 -6.36 8.84
CA TYR A 32 -1.65 -4.90 8.90
C TYR A 32 -0.32 -4.34 9.42
N VAL A 33 0.19 -4.90 10.52
CA VAL A 33 1.46 -4.45 11.12
C VAL A 33 2.63 -4.67 10.16
N TYR A 34 2.68 -5.82 9.49
CA TYR A 34 3.70 -6.11 8.50
C TYR A 34 3.61 -5.13 7.32
N ALA A 35 2.42 -4.97 6.74
CA ALA A 35 2.18 -4.06 5.62
C ALA A 35 2.59 -2.62 5.97
N LYS A 36 2.20 -2.15 7.16
CA LYS A 36 2.56 -0.84 7.68
C LYS A 36 4.08 -0.67 7.80
N ASN A 37 4.79 -1.66 8.35
CA ASN A 37 6.25 -1.59 8.47
C ASN A 37 6.95 -1.49 7.11
N TYR A 38 6.41 -2.15 6.07
CA TYR A 38 6.91 -2.01 4.71
C TYR A 38 6.56 -0.66 4.09
N ALA A 39 5.32 -0.19 4.28
CA ALA A 39 4.88 1.11 3.80
C ALA A 39 5.73 2.25 4.36
N ASN A 40 6.16 2.15 5.63
CA ASN A 40 7.05 3.11 6.27
C ASN A 40 8.37 3.31 5.51
N GLN A 41 8.83 2.36 4.68
CA GLN A 41 10.01 2.57 3.83
C GLN A 41 9.84 3.75 2.86
N LEU A 42 8.62 4.00 2.38
CA LEU A 42 8.28 5.18 1.59
C LEU A 42 7.84 6.33 2.49
N LEU A 43 6.94 6.07 3.45
CA LEU A 43 6.30 7.14 4.23
C LEU A 43 7.28 7.87 5.15
N GLU A 44 8.39 7.24 5.53
CA GLU A 44 9.47 7.83 6.32
C GLU A 44 10.70 8.20 5.46
N TYR A 45 10.65 8.03 4.14
CA TYR A 45 11.73 8.44 3.26
C TYR A 45 11.85 9.97 3.27
N GLU A 46 13.09 10.47 3.27
CA GLU A 46 13.35 11.91 3.35
C GLU A 46 12.70 12.63 2.16
N LEU A 47 11.89 13.65 2.44
CA LEU A 47 11.28 14.47 1.40
C LEU A 47 12.33 15.45 0.88
N PRO A 48 12.40 15.67 -0.44
CA PRO A 48 13.32 16.65 -0.98
C PRO A 48 12.87 18.06 -0.58
N GLU A 49 13.81 19.00 -0.46
CA GLU A 49 13.50 20.38 -0.07
C GLU A 49 12.42 21.01 -0.97
N ARG A 50 11.65 21.96 -0.43
CA ARG A 50 10.57 22.67 -1.16
C ARG A 50 9.46 21.74 -1.69
N THR A 51 9.22 20.66 -0.95
CA THR A 51 8.17 19.68 -1.23
C THR A 51 7.24 19.59 -0.03
N THR A 52 5.94 19.49 -0.29
CA THR A 52 4.91 19.26 0.72
C THR A 52 4.13 18.01 0.37
N ILE A 53 3.81 17.21 1.39
CA ILE A 53 2.88 16.08 1.22
C ILE A 53 1.46 16.65 1.18
N ILE A 54 0.73 16.33 0.12
CA ILE A 54 -0.71 16.60 -0.02
C ILE A 54 -1.49 15.47 0.64
N GLU A 55 -1.10 14.23 0.34
CA GLU A 55 -1.76 13.01 0.77
C GLU A 55 -0.74 11.89 0.82
N GLN A 56 -0.91 10.97 1.77
CA GLN A 56 -0.15 9.73 1.78
C GLN A 56 -0.97 8.65 2.46
N ASP A 57 -0.90 7.43 1.95
CA ASP A 57 -1.50 6.27 2.59
C ASP A 57 -0.80 4.99 2.11
N PHE A 58 -1.28 3.85 2.61
CA PHE A 58 -0.89 2.55 2.09
C PHE A 58 -2.07 1.57 2.11
N ASP A 59 -2.09 0.70 1.11
CA ASP A 59 -2.99 -0.42 0.98
C ASP A 59 -2.21 -1.74 0.89
N TYR A 60 -2.84 -2.84 1.29
CA TYR A 60 -2.23 -4.16 1.25
C TYR A 60 -3.21 -5.25 0.86
N GLY A 61 -2.71 -6.29 0.20
CA GLY A 61 -3.56 -7.30 -0.41
C GLY A 61 -4.21 -6.82 -1.71
N VAL A 62 -3.73 -5.72 -2.28
CA VAL A 62 -4.14 -5.25 -3.61
C VAL A 62 -3.70 -6.26 -4.65
N LEU A 63 -4.61 -6.67 -5.54
CA LEU A 63 -4.31 -7.61 -6.63
C LEU A 63 -3.69 -6.87 -7.82
N TYR A 64 -2.46 -6.39 -7.62
CA TYR A 64 -1.75 -5.56 -8.59
C TYR A 64 -1.46 -6.34 -9.89
N GLY A 65 -1.69 -5.72 -11.05
CA GLY A 65 -1.52 -6.36 -12.38
C GLY A 65 -2.68 -7.26 -12.80
N GLY A 66 -3.69 -7.45 -11.95
CA GLY A 66 -5.01 -7.92 -12.35
C GLY A 66 -5.81 -6.70 -12.77
N GLY A 67 -6.00 -6.50 -14.08
CA GLY A 67 -6.86 -5.40 -14.55
C GLY A 67 -8.28 -5.49 -13.96
N PRO A 68 -9.15 -4.49 -14.21
CA PRO A 68 -10.49 -4.39 -13.62
C PRO A 68 -11.42 -5.61 -13.87
N TRP A 69 -11.01 -6.54 -14.75
CA TRP A 69 -11.73 -7.77 -15.10
C TRP A 69 -10.87 -9.06 -15.02
N GLY A 70 -9.65 -9.00 -14.45
CA GLY A 70 -8.65 -10.06 -14.58
C GLY A 70 -8.31 -10.79 -13.27
N SER A 71 -8.46 -12.12 -13.28
CA SER A 71 -7.80 -13.02 -12.32
C SER A 71 -6.32 -13.12 -12.68
N GLY A 72 -5.42 -12.84 -11.73
CA GLY A 72 -3.97 -12.94 -11.95
C GLY A 72 -3.12 -11.91 -11.20
N GLY A 73 -3.74 -10.91 -10.58
CA GLY A 73 -3.01 -9.98 -9.72
C GLY A 73 -2.41 -10.67 -8.51
N ARG A 74 -1.19 -10.29 -8.13
CA ARG A 74 -0.52 -10.82 -6.94
C ARG A 74 -0.84 -9.93 -5.74
N PRO A 75 -1.13 -10.50 -4.55
CA PRO A 75 -1.28 -9.71 -3.35
C PRO A 75 -0.06 -8.82 -3.17
N THR A 76 -0.28 -7.52 -3.11
CA THR A 76 0.78 -6.50 -3.12
C THR A 76 0.48 -5.47 -2.05
N ILE A 77 1.53 -5.01 -1.37
CA ILE A 77 1.49 -3.80 -0.55
C ILE A 77 1.85 -2.64 -1.47
N VAL A 78 1.03 -1.59 -1.43
CA VAL A 78 1.26 -0.34 -2.15
C VAL A 78 1.26 0.77 -1.12
N ALA A 79 2.34 1.53 -1.06
CA ALA A 79 2.40 2.78 -0.32
C ALA A 79 2.53 3.91 -1.31
N TYR A 80 1.86 5.03 -1.07
CA TYR A 80 1.94 6.19 -1.94
C TYR A 80 2.06 7.50 -1.15
N GLN A 81 2.68 8.48 -1.79
CA GLN A 81 2.73 9.87 -1.36
C GLN A 81 2.41 10.75 -2.56
N ARG A 82 1.33 11.53 -2.47
CA ARG A 82 1.06 12.63 -3.38
C ARG A 82 1.75 13.87 -2.83
N ILE A 83 2.69 14.40 -3.61
CA ILE A 83 3.51 15.55 -3.23
C ILE A 83 3.19 16.75 -4.12
N SER A 84 3.33 17.95 -3.55
CA SER A 84 3.41 19.22 -4.28
C SER A 84 4.82 19.79 -4.13
N THR A 85 5.46 20.18 -5.22
CA THR A 85 6.87 20.60 -5.17
C THR A 85 7.21 21.67 -6.19
N GLU A 86 8.12 22.57 -5.82
CA GLU A 86 8.69 23.57 -6.71
C GLU A 86 9.87 23.02 -7.53
N LEU A 87 10.31 21.80 -7.26
CA LEU A 87 11.41 21.14 -7.95
C LEU A 87 11.07 20.81 -9.40
N SER A 88 12.10 20.57 -10.21
CA SER A 88 11.95 20.04 -11.55
C SER A 88 11.64 18.53 -11.52
N GLU A 89 11.14 18.00 -12.64
CA GLU A 89 10.89 16.56 -12.78
C GLU A 89 12.18 15.75 -12.63
N GLU A 90 13.29 16.29 -13.13
CA GLU A 90 14.62 15.70 -13.03
C GLU A 90 15.12 15.66 -11.57
N GLU A 91 14.90 16.72 -10.80
CA GLU A 91 15.26 16.79 -9.38
C GLU A 91 14.50 15.74 -8.55
N ILE A 92 13.18 15.63 -8.77
CA ILE A 92 12.33 14.63 -8.11
C ILE A 92 12.78 13.22 -8.49
N TYR A 93 12.96 12.97 -9.79
CA TYR A 93 13.39 11.67 -10.28
C TYR A 93 14.71 11.25 -9.66
N ASN A 94 15.72 12.12 -9.66
CA ASN A 94 17.03 11.81 -9.11
C ASN A 94 17.02 11.55 -7.60
N HIS A 95 16.12 12.21 -6.85
CA HIS A 95 15.97 12.01 -5.40
C HIS A 95 15.42 10.62 -5.05
N TYR A 96 14.44 10.14 -5.83
CA TYR A 96 13.75 8.90 -5.56
C TYR A 96 14.33 7.69 -6.32
N LYS A 97 15.05 7.89 -7.44
CA LYS A 97 15.73 6.85 -8.25
C LYS A 97 16.60 5.85 -7.47
N PRO A 98 17.33 6.23 -6.41
CA PRO A 98 18.15 5.28 -5.65
C PRO A 98 17.33 4.17 -4.97
N LYS A 99 16.03 4.40 -4.81
CA LYS A 99 15.05 3.44 -4.33
C LYS A 99 14.17 3.08 -5.52
N ASN A 100 13.67 1.86 -5.58
CA ASN A 100 12.80 1.41 -6.67
C ASN A 100 11.37 2.00 -6.52
N PHE A 101 11.29 3.33 -6.39
CA PHE A 101 10.04 4.05 -6.34
C PHE A 101 9.54 4.35 -7.75
N GLU A 102 8.23 4.29 -7.89
CA GLU A 102 7.51 4.64 -9.10
C GLU A 102 7.09 6.10 -8.97
N ILE A 103 7.26 6.86 -10.05
CA ILE A 103 7.01 8.30 -10.05
C ILE A 103 6.05 8.60 -11.19
N TYR A 104 4.87 9.05 -10.84
CA TYR A 104 3.83 9.47 -11.78
C TYR A 104 3.63 10.97 -11.66
N PHE A 105 3.90 11.69 -12.75
CA PHE A 105 3.65 13.13 -12.81
C PHE A 105 2.22 13.39 -13.26
N ASN A 106 1.61 14.46 -12.72
CA ASN A 106 0.21 14.81 -12.97
C ASN A 106 -0.19 14.72 -14.45
N GLY A 107 -1.25 13.95 -14.71
CA GLY A 107 -1.81 13.65 -16.03
C GLY A 107 -1.20 12.42 -16.70
N LEU A 108 -0.30 11.69 -16.03
CA LEU A 108 0.28 10.43 -16.50
C LEU A 108 -0.08 9.23 -15.60
N GLU A 109 -0.73 9.50 -14.47
CA GLU A 109 -1.28 8.52 -13.56
C GLU A 109 -2.69 8.08 -13.98
N ASP A 110 -2.96 6.79 -13.76
CA ASP A 110 -4.30 6.22 -13.74
C ASP A 110 -4.58 5.72 -12.33
N ILE A 111 -5.57 6.32 -11.67
CA ILE A 111 -6.02 5.88 -10.34
C ILE A 111 -6.81 4.59 -10.50
N GLN A 112 -6.38 3.56 -9.81
CA GLN A 112 -7.10 2.30 -9.69
C GLN A 112 -7.71 2.20 -8.30
N GLU A 113 -8.95 1.73 -8.24
CA GLU A 113 -9.67 1.49 -7.00
C GLU A 113 -10.45 0.18 -7.11
N ASN A 114 -10.40 -0.66 -6.07
CA ASN A 114 -11.20 -1.88 -6.03
C ASN A 114 -12.48 -1.70 -5.20
N SER A 115 -13.35 -2.72 -5.23
CA SER A 115 -14.62 -2.72 -4.48
C SER A 115 -14.48 -2.64 -2.96
N SER A 116 -13.27 -2.85 -2.42
CA SER A 116 -12.95 -2.71 -1.00
C SER A 116 -12.44 -1.31 -0.64
N GLY A 117 -12.37 -0.39 -1.61
CA GLY A 117 -11.89 0.98 -1.43
C GLY A 117 -10.37 1.11 -1.38
N GLN A 118 -9.63 0.07 -1.80
CA GLN A 118 -8.17 0.11 -1.86
C GLN A 118 -7.71 0.80 -3.12
N VAL A 119 -6.72 1.70 -3.01
CA VAL A 119 -6.25 2.56 -4.08
C VAL A 119 -4.81 2.25 -4.45
N TRP A 120 -4.52 2.22 -5.75
CA TRP A 120 -3.16 2.19 -6.26
C TRP A 120 -3.07 2.99 -7.55
N TYR A 121 -1.84 3.36 -7.93
CA TYR A 121 -1.60 4.14 -9.13
C TYR A 121 -0.91 3.27 -10.17
N GLU A 122 -1.44 3.32 -11.38
CA GLU A 122 -0.79 2.82 -12.59
C GLU A 122 -0.53 3.99 -13.55
N GLY A 123 -0.01 3.72 -14.74
CA GLY A 123 0.15 4.73 -15.79
C GLY A 123 1.55 4.77 -16.39
N THR A 124 1.90 5.90 -17.00
CA THR A 124 3.14 6.05 -17.77
C THR A 124 4.19 6.80 -16.96
N MET A 125 5.24 6.09 -16.53
CA MET A 125 6.44 6.74 -15.98
C MET A 125 7.23 7.41 -17.12
N LYS A 126 7.64 8.66 -16.90
CA LYS A 126 8.48 9.38 -17.88
C LYS A 126 9.86 8.74 -17.96
N ASN A 127 10.36 8.60 -19.20
CA ASN A 127 11.76 8.25 -19.42
C ASN A 127 12.68 9.40 -18.97
N GLU A 128 13.87 9.07 -18.50
CA GLU A 128 14.87 10.05 -18.02
C GLU A 128 15.12 11.19 -19.04
N ASN A 129 15.15 10.86 -20.33
CA ASN A 129 15.40 11.81 -21.42
C ASN A 129 14.24 12.79 -21.69
N LEU A 130 13.07 12.57 -21.08
CA LEU A 130 11.85 13.38 -21.26
C LEU A 130 11.50 14.21 -20.02
N LEU A 131 12.31 14.12 -18.96
CA LEU A 131 12.11 14.89 -17.74
C LEU A 131 12.46 16.36 -17.98
N SER A 132 11.57 17.24 -17.52
CA SER A 132 11.85 18.67 -17.52
C SER A 132 12.85 19.03 -16.43
N SER A 133 13.90 19.77 -16.79
CA SER A 133 14.83 20.42 -15.85
C SER A 133 14.33 21.77 -15.33
N GLN A 134 13.18 22.25 -15.84
CA GLN A 134 12.58 23.51 -15.41
C GLN A 134 11.92 23.36 -14.04
N ARG A 135 12.24 24.28 -13.13
CA ARG A 135 11.61 24.39 -11.82
C ARG A 135 10.22 25.00 -11.89
N ASN A 136 9.40 24.65 -10.89
CA ASN A 136 7.97 24.91 -10.82
C ASN A 136 7.61 25.97 -9.75
N GLU A 137 8.47 26.98 -9.55
CA GLU A 137 8.35 27.98 -8.47
C GLU A 137 7.02 28.76 -8.48
N LYS A 138 6.45 29.02 -9.66
CA LYS A 138 5.18 29.78 -9.79
C LYS A 138 3.95 28.89 -9.68
N LYS A 139 4.07 27.63 -10.06
CA LYS A 139 2.97 26.66 -10.07
C LYS A 139 3.59 25.31 -9.69
N PRO A 140 3.58 24.96 -8.40
CA PRO A 140 4.13 23.70 -7.93
C PRO A 140 3.58 22.52 -8.73
N LEU A 141 4.48 21.61 -9.06
CA LEU A 141 4.17 20.36 -9.73
C LEU A 141 3.59 19.39 -8.70
N GLU A 142 2.60 18.61 -9.12
CA GLU A 142 2.14 17.47 -8.35
C GLU A 142 2.69 16.17 -8.94
N ALA A 143 3.15 15.29 -8.06
CA ALA A 143 3.62 13.97 -8.43
C ALA A 143 3.16 12.96 -7.38
N ILE A 144 2.96 11.72 -7.82
CA ILE A 144 2.69 10.57 -6.96
C ILE A 144 3.98 9.75 -6.93
N ILE A 145 4.49 9.54 -5.73
CA ILE A 145 5.60 8.63 -5.45
C ILE A 145 4.98 7.37 -4.86
N GLN A 146 5.20 6.24 -5.51
CA GLN A 146 4.64 4.96 -5.09
C GLN A 146 5.75 3.95 -4.85
N TYR A 147 5.59 3.14 -3.81
CA TYR A 147 6.39 1.95 -3.58
C TYR A 147 5.48 0.75 -3.53
N ARG A 148 5.82 -0.29 -4.29
CA ARG A 148 5.08 -1.54 -4.25
C ARG A 148 5.99 -2.74 -4.01
N THR A 149 5.47 -3.72 -3.29
CA THR A 149 6.16 -4.99 -3.09
C THR A 149 5.15 -6.13 -3.06
N GLU A 150 5.44 -7.21 -3.79
CA GLU A 150 4.63 -8.42 -3.72
C GLU A 150 4.66 -8.95 -2.30
N PHE A 151 3.47 -9.22 -1.77
CA PHE A 151 3.25 -9.63 -0.40
C PHE A 151 2.91 -11.12 -0.38
N SER A 152 3.90 -11.95 -0.04
CA SER A 152 3.68 -13.37 0.26
C SER A 152 3.77 -13.59 1.76
N TYR A 153 2.65 -13.43 2.47
CA TYR A 153 2.59 -13.83 3.87
C TYR A 153 2.36 -15.34 3.95
N PRO A 154 3.07 -16.09 4.81
CA PRO A 154 2.98 -17.56 4.89
C PRO A 154 1.60 -18.10 5.33
N PHE A 155 0.61 -17.24 5.57
CA PHE A 155 -0.76 -17.61 5.93
C PHE A 155 -1.82 -17.23 4.89
N PHE A 156 -1.43 -16.63 3.76
CA PHE A 156 -2.28 -16.71 2.57
C PHE A 156 -2.19 -18.15 2.07
N ILE A 157 -3.15 -18.98 2.49
CA ILE A 157 -3.38 -20.25 1.81
C ILE A 157 -3.81 -19.87 0.40
N ASP A 158 -2.86 -19.96 -0.53
CA ASP A 158 -3.13 -20.01 -1.95
C ASP A 158 -3.89 -21.34 -2.16
N LEU A 159 -5.22 -21.29 -2.06
CA LEU A 159 -6.10 -22.38 -2.44
C LEU A 159 -6.16 -22.42 -3.97
N TYR A 160 -5.04 -22.78 -4.60
CA TYR A 160 -5.01 -23.28 -5.98
C TYR A 160 -5.30 -24.78 -5.99
#